data_AF-A0A9E6EKC3-F1
#
_entry.id   AF-A0A9E6EKC3-F1
#
_cell.length_a   1.000
_cell.length_b   1.000
_cell.length_c   1.000
_cell.angle_alpha   90.00
_cell.angle_beta   90.00
_cell.angle_gamma   90.00
#
_symmetry.space_group_name_H-M   'P 1'
#
loop_
_entity.id
_entity.type
_entity.pdbx_description
1 polymer ?
#
loop_
_entity_poly.entity_id
_entity_poly.type
_entity_poly.pdbx_seq_one_letter_code
_entity_poly.pdbx_strand_id
1 'polypeptide(L)'
;MPPAKSSMIQTQGLVGSGRLREALVLLREAGAEGISREQLRVKMGGRSLRTVDRAILVLENQGARFDRARRGSPAVIHFVLKKGPTWDEHVSSEARMALRVAGLSLAQCGTLLWQ
;
A
#
# COMPACT_ATOMS: atom_id res chain seq x y z
N MET A 1 13.11 -22.54 -11.54
CA MET A 1 12.20 -21.48 -11.06
C MET A 1 12.92 -20.15 -11.28
N PRO A 2 12.51 -19.31 -12.24
CA PRO A 2 13.24 -18.07 -12.52
C PRO A 2 13.10 -17.11 -11.31
N PRO A 3 14.14 -16.33 -10.96
CA PRO A 3 14.06 -15.39 -9.85
C PRO A 3 12.98 -14.34 -10.15
N ALA A 4 12.14 -14.06 -9.16
CA ALA A 4 11.16 -12.98 -9.21
C ALA A 4 11.88 -11.70 -9.65
N LYS A 5 11.40 -11.08 -10.74
CA LYS A 5 11.92 -9.81 -11.24
C LYS A 5 11.81 -8.81 -10.10
N SER A 6 12.93 -8.47 -9.46
CA SER A 6 13.01 -7.37 -8.50
C SER A 6 12.67 -6.09 -9.24
N SER A 7 11.39 -5.74 -9.24
CA SER A 7 10.84 -4.63 -10.01
C SER A 7 11.35 -3.33 -9.40
N MET A 8 12.33 -2.73 -10.06
CA MET A 8 12.94 -1.47 -9.65
C MET A 8 11.89 -0.36 -9.57
N ILE A 9 11.93 0.43 -8.49
CA ILE A 9 11.09 1.61 -8.32
C ILE A 9 11.54 2.68 -9.33
N GLN A 10 10.74 2.95 -10.35
CA GLN A 10 11.03 3.95 -11.38
C GLN A 10 10.60 5.34 -10.92
N THR A 11 11.42 6.02 -10.14
CA THR A 11 11.07 7.33 -9.55
C THR A 11 11.21 8.53 -10.49
N GLN A 12 11.83 8.36 -11.67
CA GLN A 12 12.11 9.42 -12.66
C GLN A 12 12.74 10.70 -12.06
N GLY A 13 13.40 10.61 -10.89
CA GLY A 13 13.95 11.76 -10.17
C GLY A 13 12.90 12.69 -9.53
N LEU A 14 11.60 12.38 -9.62
CA LEU A 14 10.51 13.23 -9.13
C LEU A 14 10.32 13.13 -7.61
N VAL A 15 10.52 11.93 -7.04
CA VAL A 15 10.36 11.62 -5.61
C VAL A 15 11.39 10.56 -5.22
N GLY A 16 12.08 10.71 -4.09
CA GLY A 16 13.01 9.69 -3.61
C GLY A 16 12.32 8.35 -3.32
N SER A 17 12.97 7.22 -3.61
CA SER A 17 12.40 5.87 -3.45
C SER A 17 11.90 5.58 -2.03
N GLY A 18 12.63 6.04 -1.01
CA GLY A 18 12.20 5.94 0.40
C GLY A 18 10.91 6.70 0.68
N ARG A 19 10.74 7.89 0.10
CA ARG A 19 9.54 8.72 0.28
C ARG A 19 8.33 8.14 -0.43
N LEU A 20 8.54 7.49 -1.57
CA LEU A 20 7.48 6.81 -2.29
C LEU A 20 6.96 5.60 -1.48
N ARG A 21 7.87 4.85 -0.85
CA ARG A 21 7.51 3.76 0.07
C ARG A 21 6.76 4.27 1.30
N GLU A 22 7.23 5.35 1.90
CA GLU A 22 6.56 6.00 3.03
C GLU A 22 5.13 6.42 2.68
N ALA A 23 4.94 7.10 1.54
CA ALA A 23 3.61 7.49 1.06
C ALA A 23 2.70 6.26 0.86
N LEU A 24 3.24 5.18 0.30
CA LEU A 24 2.51 3.94 0.08
C LEU A 24 2.10 3.24 1.40
N VAL A 25 2.96 3.24 2.41
CA VAL A 25 2.63 2.72 3.75
C VAL A 25 1.49 3.53 4.36
N LEU A 26 1.58 4.87 4.31
CA LEU A 26 0.53 5.76 4.83
C LEU A 26 -0.81 5.57 4.11
N LEU A 27 -0.79 5.36 2.79
CA LEU A 27 -1.97 5.08 1.98
C LEU A 27 -2.62 3.73 2.33
N ARG A 28 -1.83 2.75 2.81
CA ARG A 28 -2.33 1.45 3.26
C ARG A 28 -2.91 1.49 4.65
N GLU A 29 -2.22 2.15 5.57
CA GLU A 29 -2.71 2.33 6.94
C GLU A 29 -4.05 3.06 6.97
N ALA A 30 -4.30 3.93 5.98
CA ALA A 30 -5.58 4.59 5.81
C ALA A 30 -6.72 3.65 5.37
N GLY A 31 -6.40 2.50 4.78
CA GLY A 31 -7.35 1.43 4.46
C GLY A 31 -8.59 1.90 3.69
N ALA A 32 -9.77 1.46 4.15
CA ALA A 32 -11.07 1.77 3.54
C ALA A 32 -11.55 3.21 3.76
N GLU A 33 -11.02 3.90 4.77
CA GLU A 33 -11.31 5.31 5.02
C GLU A 33 -10.57 6.22 4.04
N GLY A 34 -9.41 5.78 3.56
CA GLY A 34 -8.56 6.56 2.67
C GLY A 34 -7.95 7.77 3.37
N ILE A 35 -7.11 8.48 2.65
CA ILE A 35 -6.39 9.64 3.19
C ILE A 35 -6.52 10.83 2.25
N SER A 36 -6.76 12.02 2.81
CA SER A 36 -6.78 13.26 2.02
C SER A 36 -5.36 13.72 1.66
N ARG A 37 -5.24 14.57 0.63
CA ARG A 37 -3.94 15.16 0.24
C ARG A 37 -3.26 15.90 1.39
N GLU A 38 -4.06 16.62 2.19
CA GLU A 38 -3.54 17.41 3.30
C GLU A 38 -3.06 16.52 4.45
N GLN A 39 -3.81 15.46 4.78
CA GLN A 39 -3.37 14.49 5.78
C GLN A 39 -2.10 13.75 5.33
N LEU A 40 -2.01 13.38 4.05
CA LEU A 40 -0.82 12.74 3.50
C LEU A 40 0.38 13.69 3.54
N ARG A 41 0.17 14.98 3.24
CA ARG A 41 1.19 16.03 3.36
C ARG A 41 1.75 16.14 4.78
N VAL A 42 0.86 16.21 5.77
CA VAL A 42 1.23 16.30 7.19
C VAL A 42 1.99 15.05 7.63
N LYS A 43 1.46 13.86 7.32
CA LYS A 43 2.09 12.58 7.71
C LYS A 43 3.44 12.31 7.04
N MET A 44 3.70 12.86 5.84
CA MET A 44 5.00 12.80 5.18
C MET A 44 6.01 13.86 5.68
N GLY A 45 5.75 14.51 6.82
CA GLY A 45 6.62 15.53 7.40
C GLY A 45 6.40 16.94 6.83
N GLY A 46 5.16 17.31 6.53
CA GLY A 46 4.78 18.68 6.17
C GLY A 46 5.27 19.15 4.80
N ARG A 47 5.44 18.25 3.84
CA ARG A 47 6.00 18.55 2.50
C ARG A 47 5.09 19.44 1.65
N SER A 48 5.55 19.80 0.45
CA SER A 48 4.69 20.55 -0.50
C SER A 48 3.58 19.65 -1.05
N LEU A 49 2.39 20.22 -1.30
CA LEU A 49 1.30 19.51 -1.97
C LEU A 49 1.71 18.96 -3.34
N ARG A 50 2.56 19.69 -4.06
CA ARG A 50 3.11 19.25 -5.36
C ARG A 50 3.94 17.96 -5.24
N THR A 51 4.64 17.75 -4.12
CA THR A 51 5.38 16.51 -3.86
C THR A 51 4.42 15.35 -3.62
N VAL A 52 3.32 15.59 -2.91
CA VAL A 52 2.27 14.60 -2.68
C VAL A 52 1.60 14.20 -3.99
N ASP A 53 1.20 15.18 -4.81
CA ASP A 53 0.59 14.93 -6.11
C ASP A 53 1.54 14.14 -7.04
N ARG A 54 2.84 14.46 -7.03
CA ARG A 54 3.85 13.69 -7.78
C ARG A 54 4.02 12.27 -7.26
N ALA A 55 3.99 12.05 -5.95
CA ALA A 55 4.09 10.71 -5.38
C ALA A 55 2.90 9.85 -5.81
N ILE A 56 1.68 10.40 -5.76
CA ILE A 56 0.46 9.72 -6.22
C ILE A 56 0.58 9.38 -7.72
N LEU A 57 1.01 10.34 -8.55
CA LEU A 57 1.20 10.13 -9.98
C LEU A 57 2.22 9.03 -10.28
N VAL A 58 3.35 9.01 -9.56
CA VAL A 58 4.38 7.97 -9.72
C VAL A 58 3.84 6.60 -9.29
N LEU A 59 3.03 6.53 -8.23
CA LEU A 59 2.38 5.28 -7.82
C LEU A 59 1.37 4.79 -8.88
N GLU A 60 0.53 5.68 -9.42
CA GLU A 60 -0.43 5.36 -10.50
C GLU A 60 0.30 4.84 -11.75
N ASN A 61 1.38 5.50 -12.16
CA ASN A 61 2.21 5.08 -13.30
C ASN A 61 2.88 3.72 -13.10
N GLN A 62 3.11 3.33 -11.84
CA GLN A 62 3.69 2.03 -11.47
C GLN A 62 2.62 0.98 -11.18
N GLY A 63 1.37 1.22 -11.58
CA GLY A 63 0.28 0.25 -11.55
C GLY A 63 -0.58 0.27 -10.29
N ALA A 64 -0.38 1.24 -9.39
CA ALA A 64 -1.29 1.43 -8.27
C ALA A 64 -2.65 1.95 -8.76
N ARG A 65 -3.74 1.51 -8.13
CA ARG A 65 -5.10 1.99 -8.41
C ARG A 65 -5.67 2.66 -7.18
N PHE A 66 -6.11 3.90 -7.34
CA PHE A 66 -6.76 4.69 -6.30
C PHE A 66 -8.23 4.91 -6.64
N ASP A 67 -9.08 4.78 -5.62
CA ASP A 67 -10.44 5.27 -5.66
C ASP A 67 -10.49 6.64 -4.97
N ARG A 68 -11.27 7.56 -5.54
CA ARG A 68 -11.31 8.97 -5.12
C ARG A 68 -12.71 9.27 -4.58
N ALA A 69 -12.88 9.03 -3.29
CA ALA A 69 -14.14 9.30 -2.60
C ALA A 69 -14.14 10.72 -2.04
N ARG A 70 -15.21 11.48 -2.29
CA ARG A 70 -15.45 12.75 -1.57
C ARG A 70 -16.16 12.43 -0.26
N ARG A 71 -15.54 12.76 0.87
CA ARG A 71 -16.10 12.54 2.21
C ARG A 71 -15.95 13.82 3.06
N GLY A 72 -16.85 14.00 4.03
CA GLY A 72 -16.84 15.09 5.01
C GLY A 72 -17.61 16.35 4.60
N SER A 73 -17.63 17.32 5.52
CA SER A 73 -18.16 18.68 5.31
C SER A 73 -17.16 19.69 5.88
N PRO A 74 -16.47 20.48 5.05
CA PRO A 74 -16.52 20.53 3.58
C PRO A 74 -15.98 19.25 2.92
N ALA A 75 -16.48 18.94 1.72
CA ALA A 75 -16.15 17.69 1.02
C ALA A 75 -14.68 17.66 0.54
N VAL A 76 -13.86 16.80 1.13
CA VAL A 76 -12.45 16.62 0.75
C VAL A 76 -12.27 15.29 0.01
N ILE A 77 -11.42 15.29 -1.02
CA ILE A 77 -11.07 14.08 -1.78
C ILE A 77 -10.15 13.21 -0.92
N HIS A 78 -10.60 11.99 -0.64
CA HIS A 78 -9.84 10.94 0.02
C HIS A 78 -9.39 9.92 -1.03
N PHE A 79 -8.12 9.54 -0.95
CA PHE A 79 -7.50 8.54 -1.79
C PHE A 79 -7.54 7.20 -1.06
N VAL A 80 -8.26 6.24 -1.63
CA VAL A 80 -8.35 4.87 -1.12
C VAL A 80 -7.53 3.97 -2.04
N LEU A 81 -6.48 3.34 -1.51
CA LEU A 81 -5.65 2.41 -2.29
C LEU A 81 -6.42 1.11 -2.53
N LYS A 82 -6.81 0.84 -3.78
CA LYS A 82 -7.48 -0.43 -4.17
C LYS A 82 -6.47 -1.50 -4.58
N LYS A 83 -5.39 -1.09 -5.24
CA LYS A 83 -4.31 -1.99 -5.67
C LYS A 83 -2.97 -1.29 -5.50
N GLY A 84 -2.01 -1.97 -4.87
CA GLY A 84 -0.63 -1.50 -4.75
C GLY A 84 0.11 -1.50 -6.11
N PRO A 85 1.24 -0.80 -6.20
CA PRO A 85 2.07 -0.80 -7.40
C PRO A 85 2.69 -2.18 -7.67
N THR A 86 3.15 -2.42 -8.89
CA THR A 86 3.59 -3.76 -9.33
C THR A 86 4.80 -4.32 -8.60
N TRP A 87 5.61 -3.46 -7.99
CA TRP A 87 6.82 -3.84 -7.24
C TRP A 87 6.59 -4.10 -5.76
N ASP A 88 5.38 -3.90 -5.31
CA ASP A 88 5.02 -3.97 -3.91
C ASP A 88 4.49 -5.36 -3.59
N GLU A 89 5.41 -6.26 -3.24
CA GLU A 89 5.17 -7.66 -2.85
C GLU A 89 4.57 -7.81 -1.45
N HIS A 90 3.81 -6.82 -0.97
CA HIS A 90 3.33 -6.85 0.40
C HIS A 90 2.12 -7.76 0.57
N VAL A 91 2.22 -8.66 1.54
CA VAL A 91 1.12 -9.50 1.99
C VAL A 91 0.28 -8.71 3.00
N SER A 92 -0.99 -8.48 2.68
CA SER A 92 -1.96 -7.82 3.56
C SER A 92 -2.00 -8.44 4.96
N SER A 93 -2.43 -7.68 5.97
CA SER A 93 -2.62 -8.16 7.35
C SER A 93 -3.52 -9.39 7.40
N GLU A 94 -4.59 -9.37 6.62
CA GLU A 94 -5.59 -10.43 6.54
C GLU A 94 -4.98 -11.68 5.93
N ALA A 95 -4.21 -11.54 4.83
CA ALA A 95 -3.50 -12.66 4.21
C ALA A 95 -2.41 -13.23 5.13
N ARG A 96 -1.70 -12.40 5.91
CA ARG A 96 -0.74 -12.88 6.92
C ARG A 96 -1.44 -13.66 8.03
N MET A 97 -2.59 -13.18 8.50
CA MET A 97 -3.40 -13.87 9.50
C MET A 97 -3.95 -15.19 8.96
N ALA A 98 -4.50 -15.19 7.75
CA ALA A 98 -5.00 -16.38 7.07
C ALA A 98 -3.91 -17.43 6.89
N LEU A 99 -2.70 -17.02 6.47
CA LEU A 99 -1.56 -17.92 6.34
C LEU A 99 -1.15 -18.51 7.70
N ARG A 100 -1.15 -17.69 8.76
CA ARG A 100 -0.83 -18.15 10.12
C ARG A 100 -1.85 -19.16 10.63
N VAL A 101 -3.14 -18.90 10.44
CA VAL A 101 -4.22 -19.83 10.81
C VAL A 101 -4.10 -21.13 10.03
N ALA A 102 -3.93 -21.05 8.70
CA ALA A 102 -3.75 -22.22 7.86
C ALA A 102 -2.55 -23.08 8.30
N GLY A 103 -1.42 -22.45 8.66
CA GLY A 103 -0.25 -23.16 9.19
C GLY A 103 -0.53 -23.89 10.51
N LEU A 104 -1.24 -23.25 11.44
CA LEU A 104 -1.64 -23.89 12.70
C LEU A 104 -2.60 -25.06 12.47
N SER A 105 -3.58 -24.90 11.58
CA SER A 105 -4.52 -25.96 11.23
C SER A 105 -3.84 -27.16 10.57
N LEU A 106 -2.90 -26.91 9.64
CA LEU A 106 -2.12 -27.98 9.01
C LEU A 106 -1.24 -28.73 10.02
N ALA A 107 -0.61 -28.01 10.96
CA ALA A 107 0.17 -28.64 12.03
C ALA A 107 -0.71 -29.54 12.91
N GLN A 108 -1.92 -29.10 13.26
CA GLN A 108 -2.86 -29.88 14.07
C GLN A 108 -3.41 -31.11 13.33
N CYS A 109 -3.78 -30.96 12.05
CA CYS A 109 -4.26 -32.09 11.23
C CYS A 109 -3.16 -33.12 10.96
N GLY A 110 -1.91 -32.68 10.79
CA GLY A 110 -0.77 -33.57 10.65
C GLY A 110 -0.62 -34.49 11.85
N THR A 111 -0.75 -33.98 13.07
CA THR A 111 -0.63 -34.78 14.30
C THR A 111 -1.71 -35.86 14.43
N LEU A 112 -2.92 -35.63 13.91
CA LEU A 112 -4.04 -36.57 13.95
C LEU A 112 -3.96 -37.69 12.89
N LEU A 113 -3.13 -37.50 11.85
CA LEU A 113 -2.92 -38.50 10.79
C LEU A 113 -1.91 -39.61 11.18
N TRP A 114 -1.18 -39.43 12.29
CA TRP A 114 -0.17 -40.38 12.78
C TRP A 114 -0.62 -41.17 14.04
N GLN A 115 -1.91 -41.13 14.38
CA GLN A 115 -2.54 -42.03 15.36
C GLN A 115 -3.33 -43.12 14.66
#